data_AF-A0A7S1ZR62-F1
#
_entry.id   AF-A0A7S1ZR62-F1
#
_cell.length_a   1.000
_cell.length_b   1.000
_cell.length_c   1.000
_cell.angle_alpha   90.00
_cell.angle_beta   90.00
_cell.angle_gamma   90.00
#
_symmetry.space_group_name_H-M   'P 1'
#
loop_
_entity.id
_entity.type
_entity.pdbx_description
1 polymer ?
#
loop_
_entity_poly.entity_id
_entity_poly.type
_entity_poly.pdbx_seq_one_letter_code
_entity_poly.pdbx_strand_id
1 'polypeptide(L)'
;VPQVGENPTPGLTEEPVPRRLGPKRANKIRALFNLSKEDDVRKYVIARTYTNKKGVSCTKRPKIQRLVTPLVLQRKRARRAAKMNSVLRNKEEAAAYKKVVAQRLAEQREARRSLISKRRSTRRSAKLAVEATS
;
A
#
# COMPACT_ATOMS: atom_id res chain seq x y z
N VAL A 1 -29.03 27.56 -25.28
CA VAL A 1 -30.50 27.69 -25.44
C VAL A 1 -31.07 26.29 -25.56
N PRO A 2 -32.13 25.93 -24.81
CA PRO A 2 -32.65 24.55 -24.78
C PRO A 2 -33.28 24.09 -26.10
N GLN A 3 -33.73 25.01 -26.95
CA GLN A 3 -34.11 24.78 -28.34
C GLN A 3 -33.65 25.96 -29.19
N VAL A 4 -33.10 25.68 -30.38
CA VAL A 4 -32.73 26.73 -31.35
C VAL A 4 -33.98 27.07 -32.15
N GLY A 5 -34.31 28.36 -32.26
CA GLY A 5 -35.44 28.84 -33.08
C GLY A 5 -35.14 28.77 -34.58
N GLU A 6 -36.13 29.07 -35.42
CA GLU A 6 -36.03 28.96 -36.88
C GLU A 6 -34.96 29.88 -37.48
N ASN A 7 -34.78 31.08 -36.90
CA ASN A 7 -33.81 32.05 -37.38
C ASN A 7 -32.53 32.02 -36.54
N PRO A 8 -31.35 31.92 -37.16
CA PRO A 8 -30.09 32.00 -36.44
C PRO A 8 -29.90 33.42 -35.88
N THR A 9 -29.51 33.48 -34.61
CA THR A 9 -29.12 34.71 -33.93
C THR A 9 -27.63 34.99 -34.11
N PRO A 10 -27.25 36.20 -34.56
CA PRO A 10 -25.85 36.56 -34.75
C PRO A 10 -25.08 36.50 -33.43
N GLY A 11 -23.89 35.90 -33.46
CA GLY A 11 -23.01 35.77 -32.29
C GLY A 11 -23.33 34.62 -31.32
N LEU A 12 -24.44 33.90 -31.51
CA LEU A 12 -24.80 32.75 -30.66
C LEU A 12 -24.88 31.42 -31.41
N THR A 13 -25.43 31.43 -32.64
CA THR A 13 -25.66 30.21 -33.44
C THR A 13 -24.85 30.14 -34.72
N GLU A 14 -24.18 31.23 -35.12
CA GLU A 14 -23.43 31.34 -36.38
C GLU A 14 -22.14 30.51 -36.42
N GLU A 15 -21.33 30.53 -35.36
CA GLU A 15 -20.02 29.87 -35.35
C GLU A 15 -19.86 28.86 -34.21
N PRO A 16 -19.49 27.59 -34.51
CA PRO A 16 -19.19 26.61 -33.48
C PRO A 16 -17.79 26.86 -32.88
N VAL A 17 -17.73 27.16 -31.59
CA VAL A 17 -16.46 27.29 -30.87
C VAL A 17 -15.84 25.91 -30.62
N PRO A 18 -14.64 25.59 -31.15
CA PRO A 18 -14.03 24.28 -30.97
C PRO A 18 -13.58 24.06 -29.52
N ARG A 19 -13.74 22.82 -29.04
CA ARG A 19 -13.24 22.43 -27.72
C ARG A 19 -11.72 22.31 -27.74
N ARG A 20 -11.05 23.32 -27.17
CA ARG A 20 -9.59 23.38 -27.07
C ARG A 20 -8.97 22.25 -26.22
N LEU A 21 -9.68 21.76 -25.21
CA LEU A 21 -9.17 20.77 -24.25
C LEU A 21 -9.95 19.46 -24.32
N GLY A 22 -9.24 18.38 -24.63
CA GLY A 22 -9.76 17.02 -24.55
C GLY A 22 -9.63 16.40 -23.15
N PRO A 23 -10.28 15.24 -22.92
CA PRO A 23 -10.15 14.51 -21.66
C PRO A 23 -8.72 14.01 -21.42
N LYS A 24 -8.22 14.17 -20.18
CA LYS A 24 -6.89 13.72 -19.74
C LYS A 24 -6.89 12.37 -19.00
N ARG A 25 -8.04 11.96 -18.44
CA ARG A 25 -8.15 10.72 -17.65
C ARG A 25 -8.40 9.54 -18.58
N ALA A 26 -7.72 8.42 -18.35
CA ALA A 26 -7.84 7.21 -19.19
C ALA A 26 -9.31 6.80 -19.44
N ASN A 27 -10.14 6.68 -18.40
CA ASN A 27 -11.54 6.26 -18.56
C ASN A 27 -12.40 7.28 -19.33
N LYS A 28 -12.09 8.58 -19.24
CA LYS A 28 -12.81 9.61 -20.01
C LYS A 28 -12.39 9.60 -21.48
N ILE A 29 -11.13 9.25 -21.77
CA ILE A 29 -10.67 9.03 -23.15
C ILE A 29 -11.37 7.81 -23.74
N ARG A 30 -11.48 6.71 -22.99
CA ARG A 30 -12.22 5.52 -23.42
C ARG A 30 -13.67 5.83 -23.75
N ALA A 31 -14.37 6.55 -22.86
CA ALA A 31 -15.75 6.94 -23.08
C ALA A 31 -15.94 7.87 -24.29
N LEU A 32 -14.97 8.74 -24.58
CA LEU A 32 -15.06 9.67 -25.72
C LEU A 32 -14.95 8.94 -27.07
N PHE A 33 -14.09 7.92 -27.15
CA PHE A 33 -13.80 7.19 -28.38
C PHE A 33 -14.48 5.81 -28.42
N ASN A 34 -15.39 5.52 -27.48
CA ASN A 34 -16.04 4.22 -27.31
C ASN A 34 -15.06 3.02 -27.31
N LEU A 35 -13.90 3.20 -26.67
CA LEU A 35 -12.86 2.17 -26.58
C LEU A 35 -13.18 1.16 -25.46
N SER A 36 -12.75 -0.07 -25.66
CA SER A 36 -12.71 -1.08 -24.62
C SER A 36 -11.64 -0.76 -23.57
N LYS A 37 -11.58 -1.53 -22.49
CA LYS A 37 -10.59 -1.32 -21.42
C LYS A 37 -9.19 -1.77 -21.85
N GLU A 38 -9.15 -2.75 -22.75
CA GLU A 38 -8.02 -3.49 -23.29
C GLU A 38 -7.28 -2.64 -24.32
N ASP A 39 -7.97 -1.70 -24.96
CA ASP A 39 -7.40 -0.77 -25.92
C ASP A 39 -6.41 0.23 -25.27
N ASP A 40 -5.33 0.51 -26.00
CA ASP A 40 -4.32 1.47 -25.57
C ASP A 40 -4.76 2.92 -25.83
N VAL A 41 -5.21 3.57 -24.76
CA VAL A 41 -5.59 4.99 -24.75
C VAL A 41 -4.49 5.97 -25.16
N ARG A 42 -3.19 5.59 -25.16
CA ARG A 42 -2.09 6.50 -25.51
C ARG A 42 -2.16 7.01 -26.95
N LYS A 43 -2.68 6.20 -27.86
CA LYS A 43 -2.80 6.51 -29.29
C LYS A 43 -3.89 7.54 -29.55
N TYR A 44 -4.94 7.52 -28.73
CA TYR A 44 -6.16 8.33 -28.90
C TYR A 44 -6.16 9.63 -28.10
N VAL A 45 -5.03 10.02 -27.49
CA VAL A 45 -4.93 11.30 -26.78
C VAL A 45 -4.97 12.45 -27.77
N ILE A 46 -5.98 13.30 -27.64
CA ILE A 46 -6.11 14.53 -28.43
C ILE A 46 -4.90 15.43 -28.15
N ALA A 47 -4.12 15.71 -29.20
CA ALA A 47 -2.98 16.60 -29.18
C ALA A 47 -3.37 17.97 -29.72
N ARG A 48 -2.72 19.02 -29.22
CA ARG A 48 -2.82 20.36 -29.79
C ARG A 48 -1.59 20.64 -30.64
N THR A 49 -1.79 20.81 -31.93
CA THR A 49 -0.80 21.41 -32.85
C THR A 49 -0.99 22.92 -32.85
N TYR A 50 0.10 23.68 -32.78
CA TYR A 50 0.06 25.14 -32.91
C TYR A 50 1.43 25.68 -33.35
N THR A 51 1.41 26.83 -34.04
CA THR A 51 2.63 27.54 -34.43
C THR A 51 3.07 28.44 -33.28
N ASN A 52 4.33 28.32 -32.85
CA ASN A 52 4.92 29.23 -31.86
C ASN A 52 5.15 30.61 -32.48
N LYS A 53 5.39 31.63 -31.64
CA LYS A 53 5.77 32.98 -32.09
C LYS A 53 7.01 33.01 -33.01
N LYS A 54 7.85 31.97 -32.94
CA LYS A 54 9.05 31.78 -33.79
C LYS A 54 8.77 31.09 -35.13
N GLY A 55 7.50 30.90 -35.52
CA GLY A 55 7.12 30.23 -36.78
C GLY A 55 7.22 28.70 -36.78
N VAL A 56 7.74 28.08 -35.72
CA VAL A 56 7.89 26.61 -35.62
C VAL A 56 6.57 25.95 -35.20
N SER A 57 6.15 24.92 -35.92
CA SER A 57 5.00 24.08 -35.57
C SER A 57 5.35 23.14 -34.41
N CYS A 58 4.51 23.12 -33.37
CA CYS A 58 4.71 22.33 -32.17
C CYS A 58 3.46 21.54 -31.81
N THR A 59 3.65 20.27 -31.43
CA THR A 59 2.58 19.38 -30.97
C THR A 59 2.70 19.17 -29.47
N LYS A 60 1.67 19.53 -28.70
CA LYS A 60 1.61 19.29 -27.26
C LYS A 60 0.50 18.31 -26.89
N ARG A 61 0.81 17.38 -25.99
CA ARG A 61 -0.12 16.35 -25.49
C ARG A 61 -0.25 16.41 -23.97
N PRO A 62 -1.43 16.14 -23.40
CA PRO A 62 -1.59 16.02 -21.96
C PRO A 62 -1.01 14.69 -21.43
N LYS A 63 -0.43 14.72 -20.22
CA LYS A 63 -0.06 13.50 -19.48
C LYS A 63 -1.32 12.70 -19.12
N ILE A 64 -1.46 11.49 -19.62
CA ILE A 64 -2.64 10.66 -19.31
C ILE A 64 -2.65 10.33 -17.82
N GLN A 65 -3.73 10.70 -17.14
CA GLN A 65 -3.93 10.42 -15.73
C GLN A 65 -4.76 9.14 -15.54
N ARG A 66 -4.48 8.39 -14.47
CA ARG A 66 -5.14 7.11 -14.16
C ARG A 66 -4.91 5.99 -15.18
N LEU A 67 -3.89 6.11 -16.04
CA LEU A 67 -3.43 4.98 -16.83
C LEU A 67 -2.74 3.97 -15.91
N VAL A 68 -3.08 2.69 -16.06
CA VAL A 68 -2.39 1.60 -15.36
C VAL A 68 -1.06 1.37 -16.07
N THR A 69 0.05 1.62 -15.36
CA THR A 69 1.42 1.43 -15.88
C THR A 69 2.16 0.36 -15.07
N PRO A 70 3.24 -0.23 -15.62
CA PRO A 70 4.05 -1.21 -14.90
C PRO A 70 4.53 -0.72 -13.53
N LEU A 71 4.88 0.57 -13.43
CA LEU A 71 5.28 1.21 -12.17
C LEU A 71 4.15 1.21 -11.11
N VAL A 72 2.89 1.44 -11.52
CA VAL A 72 1.74 1.36 -10.61
C VAL A 72 1.53 -0.07 -10.11
N LEU A 73 1.69 -1.07 -10.99
CA LEU A 73 1.62 -2.48 -10.62
C LEU A 73 2.75 -2.87 -9.67
N GLN A 74 3.98 -2.43 -9.94
CA GLN A 74 5.14 -2.65 -9.07
C GLN A 74 4.92 -2.03 -7.68
N ARG A 75 4.48 -0.78 -7.59
CA ARG A 75 4.17 -0.13 -6.30
C ARG A 75 3.07 -0.87 -5.53
N LYS A 76 2.06 -1.41 -6.22
CA LYS A 76 1.01 -2.23 -5.61
C LYS A 76 1.57 -3.57 -5.07
N ARG A 77 2.46 -4.23 -5.82
CA ARG A 77 3.16 -5.45 -5.37
C ARG A 77 4.05 -5.16 -4.16
N ALA A 78 4.85 -4.09 -4.21
CA ALA A 78 5.72 -3.67 -3.12
C ALA A 78 4.95 -3.40 -1.82
N ARG A 79 3.81 -2.71 -1.89
CA ARG A 79 2.94 -2.49 -0.72
C ARG A 79 2.45 -3.80 -0.10
N ARG A 80 2.04 -4.76 -0.94
CA ARG A 80 1.60 -6.09 -0.48
C ARG A 80 2.76 -6.84 0.19
N ALA A 81 3.93 -6.84 -0.44
CA ALA A 81 5.13 -7.48 0.10
C ALA A 81 5.53 -6.88 1.46
N ALA A 82 5.57 -5.53 1.57
CA ALA A 82 5.86 -4.86 2.83
C ALA A 82 4.89 -5.24 3.95
N LYS A 83 3.58 -5.35 3.64
CA LYS A 83 2.57 -5.82 4.59
C LYS A 83 2.85 -7.25 5.05
N MET A 84 3.14 -8.16 4.12
CA MET A 84 3.45 -9.55 4.45
C MET A 84 4.73 -9.68 5.27
N ASN A 85 5.78 -8.94 4.90
CA ASN A 85 7.05 -8.94 5.63
C ASN A 85 6.86 -8.44 7.08
N SER A 86 6.03 -7.41 7.29
CA SER A 86 5.71 -6.96 8.64
C SER A 86 5.00 -8.03 9.47
N VAL A 87 4.09 -8.79 8.87
CA VAL A 87 3.40 -9.89 9.56
C VAL A 87 4.37 -11.02 9.91
N LEU A 88 5.23 -11.40 8.97
CA LEU A 88 6.24 -12.44 9.19
C LEU A 88 7.21 -12.04 10.31
N ARG A 89 7.75 -10.83 10.26
CA ARG A 89 8.63 -10.29 11.31
C ARG A 89 7.97 -10.35 12.69
N ASN A 90 6.75 -9.84 12.83
CA ASN A 90 6.04 -9.85 14.11
C ASN A 90 5.79 -11.28 14.61
N LYS A 91 5.52 -12.25 13.71
CA LYS A 91 5.34 -13.66 14.06
C LYS A 91 6.65 -14.28 14.55
N GLU A 92 7.76 -14.00 13.90
CA GLU A 92 9.10 -14.46 14.27
C GLU A 92 9.53 -13.88 15.61
N GLU A 93 9.36 -12.56 15.81
CA GLU A 93 9.65 -11.88 17.08
C GLU A 93 8.81 -12.45 18.23
N ALA A 94 7.50 -12.66 18.01
CA ALA A 94 6.63 -13.27 19.02
C ALA A 94 7.06 -14.71 19.35
N ALA A 95 7.49 -15.49 18.36
CA ALA A 95 8.00 -16.84 18.58
C ALA A 95 9.34 -16.82 19.36
N ALA A 96 10.25 -15.90 19.02
CA ALA A 96 11.52 -15.72 19.72
C ALA A 96 11.30 -15.29 21.18
N TYR A 97 10.40 -14.34 21.42
CA TYR A 97 10.06 -13.88 22.77
C TYR A 97 9.48 -15.02 23.62
N LYS A 98 8.56 -15.82 23.07
CA LYS A 98 8.01 -17.00 23.77
C LYS A 98 9.08 -17.99 24.20
N LYS A 99 10.11 -18.22 23.38
CA LYS A 99 11.24 -19.11 23.73
C LYS A 99 12.02 -18.56 24.93
N VAL A 100 12.35 -17.27 24.93
CA VAL A 100 13.06 -16.62 26.05
C VAL A 100 12.26 -16.68 27.34
N VAL A 101 10.95 -16.42 27.27
CA VAL A 101 10.06 -16.52 28.44
C VAL A 101 10.04 -17.95 28.99
N ALA A 102 9.93 -18.96 28.13
CA ALA A 102 9.95 -20.36 28.55
C ALA A 102 11.27 -20.74 29.25
N GLN A 103 12.42 -20.29 28.74
CA GLN A 103 13.73 -20.50 29.36
C GLN A 103 13.79 -19.87 30.76
N ARG A 104 13.43 -18.59 30.91
CA ARG A 104 13.44 -17.90 32.21
C ARG A 104 12.51 -18.56 33.24
N LEU A 105 11.34 -19.02 32.81
CA LEU A 105 10.41 -19.74 33.71
C LEU A 105 10.96 -21.10 34.14
N ALA A 106 11.69 -21.80 33.27
CA ALA A 106 12.37 -23.04 33.63
C ALA A 106 13.49 -22.80 34.65
N GLU A 107 14.36 -21.80 34.40
CA GLU A 107 15.42 -21.38 35.31
C GLU A 107 14.87 -20.99 36.70
N GLN A 108 13.80 -20.19 36.74
CA GLN A 108 13.13 -19.83 38.00
C GLN A 108 12.57 -21.05 38.73
N ARG A 109 11.99 -22.01 38.00
CA ARG A 109 11.46 -23.25 38.58
C ARG A 109 12.59 -24.11 39.17
N GLU A 110 13.72 -24.20 38.49
CA GLU A 110 14.90 -24.92 38.97
C GLU A 110 15.53 -24.25 40.19
N ALA A 111 15.68 -22.92 40.17
CA ALA A 111 16.13 -22.13 41.32
C ALA A 111 15.20 -22.33 42.53
N ARG A 112 13.88 -22.32 42.34
CA ARG A 112 12.92 -22.59 43.42
C ARG A 112 13.05 -24.02 43.94
N ARG A 113 13.23 -25.02 43.07
CA ARG A 113 13.44 -26.42 43.47
C ARG A 113 14.72 -26.60 44.27
N SER A 114 15.82 -25.97 43.87
CA SER A 114 17.10 -26.06 44.58
C SER A 114 17.03 -25.43 45.97
N LEU A 115 16.37 -24.27 46.11
CA LEU A 115 16.13 -23.63 47.42
C LEU A 115 15.29 -24.52 48.35
N ILE A 116 14.22 -25.13 47.83
CA ILE A 116 13.39 -26.07 48.60
C ILE A 116 14.20 -27.30 49.02
N SER A 117 15.03 -27.85 48.13
CA SER A 117 15.90 -28.98 48.42
C SER A 117 16.89 -28.65 49.54
N LYS A 118 17.59 -27.51 49.45
CA LYS A 118 18.49 -27.01 50.49
C LYS A 118 17.76 -26.84 51.84
N ARG A 119 16.55 -26.27 51.84
CA ARG A 119 15.76 -26.13 53.07
C ARG A 119 15.32 -27.47 53.66
N ARG A 120 15.03 -28.48 52.82
CA ARG A 120 14.70 -29.83 53.29
C ARG A 120 15.92 -30.55 53.86
N SER A 121 17.08 -30.42 53.22
CA SER A 121 18.32 -31.04 53.70
C SER A 121 18.74 -30.45 55.04
N THR A 122 18.70 -29.12 55.21
CA THR A 122 19.04 -28.49 56.50
C THR A 122 18.08 -28.87 57.63
N ARG A 123 16.78 -29.00 57.34
CA ARG A 123 15.81 -29.50 58.34
C ARG A 123 16.06 -30.96 58.70
N ARG A 124 16.40 -31.80 57.72
CA ARG A 124 16.70 -33.22 57.96
C ARG A 124 17.97 -33.39 58.78
N SER A 125 19.02 -32.64 58.48
CA SER A 125 20.26 -32.66 59.26
C SER A 125 20.04 -32.16 60.69
N ALA A 126 19.26 -31.10 60.88
CA ALA A 126 18.89 -30.63 62.21
C ALA A 126 18.10 -31.69 63.01
N LYS A 127 17.15 -32.38 62.38
CA LYS A 127 16.39 -33.46 63.02
C LYS A 127 17.29 -34.63 63.45
N LEU A 128 18.18 -35.07 62.57
CA LEU A 128 19.13 -36.15 62.87
C LEU A 128 20.10 -35.76 64.01
N ALA A 129 20.53 -34.50 64.07
CA ALA A 129 21.37 -34.02 65.17
C ALA A 129 20.65 -34.06 66.52
N VAL A 130 19.36 -33.72 66.56
CA VAL A 130 18.52 -33.81 67.77
C VAL A 130 18.30 -35.27 68.19
N GLU A 131 18.05 -36.17 67.25
CA GLU A 131 17.90 -37.62 67.53
C GLU A 131 19.22 -38.26 68.01
N ALA A 132 20.38 -37.75 67.58
CA ALA A 132 21.68 -38.24 68.03
C ALA A 132 22.11 -37.70 69.42
N THR A 133 21.42 -36.69 69.94
CA THR A 133 21.70 -36.07 71.25
C THR A 133 20.67 -36.44 72.32
N SER A 134 19.68 -37.27 71.97
CA SER A 134 18.65 -37.84 72.86
C SER A 134 18.96 -39.31 73.14
#